data_AF-A0A9W9AMY9-F1
#
_entry.id   AF-A0A9W9AMY9-F1
#
_cell.length_a   1.000
_cell.length_b   1.000
_cell.length_c   1.000
_cell.angle_alpha   90.00
_cell.angle_beta   90.00
_cell.angle_gamma   90.00
#
_symmetry.space_group_name_H-M   'P 1'
#
loop_
_entity.id
_entity.type
_entity.pdbx_description
1 polymer ?
#
loop_
_entity_poly.entity_id
_entity_poly.type
_entity_poly.pdbx_seq_one_letter_code
_entity_poly.pdbx_strand_id
1 'polypeptide(L)' 'IQYPNIQTTIKKIRAQPTGLQLTGEPWYTIPAIVDDTTGVALTESADIVENLHKT' A
#
# COMPACT_ATOMS: atom_id res chain seq x y z
N ILE A 1 -15.25 15.22 -8.91
CA ILE A 1 -13.97 14.90 -8.24
C ILE A 1 -13.33 13.75 -9.01
N GLN A 2 -12.09 13.89 -9.48
CA GLN A 2 -11.36 12.76 -10.07
C GLN A 2 -10.49 12.11 -9.00
N TYR A 3 -10.58 10.79 -8.88
CA TYR A 3 -9.71 10.04 -7.98
C TYR A 3 -8.39 9.72 -8.68
N PRO A 4 -7.25 9.78 -7.97
CA PRO A 4 -5.98 9.39 -8.53
C PRO A 4 -5.99 7.90 -8.90
N ASN A 5 -5.18 7.53 -9.90
CA ASN A 5 -4.94 6.12 -10.19
C ASN A 5 -4.21 5.47 -9.01
N ILE A 6 -4.91 4.58 -8.29
CA ILE A 6 -4.42 3.93 -7.07
C ILE A 6 -3.16 3.13 -7.37
N GLN A 7 -3.18 2.31 -8.42
CA GLN A 7 -2.03 1.48 -8.79
C GLN A 7 -0.79 2.32 -9.09
N THR A 8 -0.92 3.39 -9.88
CA THR A 8 0.19 4.30 -10.15
C THR A 8 0.71 4.94 -8.87
N THR A 9 -0.17 5.32 -7.96
CA THR A 9 0.19 5.99 -6.70
C THR A 9 0.92 5.04 -5.75
N ILE A 10 0.42 3.82 -5.58
CA ILE A 10 1.05 2.81 -4.70
C ILE A 10 2.39 2.34 -5.27
N LYS A 11 2.51 2.20 -6.59
CA LYS A 11 3.80 1.88 -7.23
C LYS A 11 4.84 2.97 -7.04
N LYS A 12 4.46 4.26 -6.98
CA LYS A 12 5.39 5.38 -6.74
C LYS A 12 6.07 5.29 -5.37
N ILE A 13 5.34 4.83 -4.36
CA ILE A 13 5.89 4.61 -3.01
C ILE A 13 6.54 3.24 -2.84
N ARG A 14 6.66 2.46 -3.93
CA ARG A 14 7.29 1.12 -3.96
C ARG A 14 6.64 0.11 -2.99
N ALA A 15 5.38 0.30 -2.63
CA ALA A 15 4.69 -0.65 -1.75
C ALA A 15 4.28 -1.91 -2.52
N GLN A 16 4.13 -3.00 -1.77
CA GLN A 16 3.75 -4.30 -2.32
C GLN A 16 2.28 -4.31 -2.75
N PRO A 17 1.91 -5.14 -3.75
CA PRO A 17 0.50 -5.33 -4.10
C PRO A 17 -0.27 -5.91 -2.91
N THR A 18 -1.56 -5.56 -2.83
CA THR A 18 -2.47 -6.10 -1.79
C THR A 18 -3.01 -7.48 -2.16
N GLY A 19 -2.79 -7.92 -3.40
CA GLY A 19 -3.15 -9.25 -3.85
C GLY A 19 -2.91 -9.43 -5.35
N LEU A 20 -3.60 -10.42 -5.92
CA LEU A 20 -3.62 -10.70 -7.34
C LEU A 20 -5.05 -10.61 -7.88
N GLN A 21 -5.19 -10.14 -9.11
CA GLN A 21 -6.42 -10.25 -9.88
C GLN A 21 -6.66 -11.71 -10.29
N LEU A 22 -7.87 -12.03 -10.76
CA LEU A 22 -8.19 -13.36 -11.29
C LEU A 22 -7.29 -13.77 -12.48
N THR A 23 -6.77 -12.78 -13.20
CA THR A 23 -5.82 -12.96 -14.31
C THR A 23 -4.38 -13.23 -13.85
N GLY A 24 -4.11 -13.14 -12.54
CA GLY A 24 -2.77 -13.25 -11.96
C GLY A 24 -1.99 -11.94 -11.93
N GLU A 25 -2.54 -10.84 -12.45
CA GLU A 25 -1.87 -9.54 -12.40
C GLU A 25 -1.90 -8.93 -10.98
N PRO A 26 -0.87 -8.19 -10.55
CA PRO A 26 -0.86 -7.53 -9.25
C PRO A 26 -2.05 -6.58 -9.07
N TRP A 27 -2.69 -6.65 -7.90
CA TRP A 27 -3.80 -5.81 -7.49
C TRP A 27 -3.35 -4.85 -6.37
N TYR A 28 -3.86 -3.61 -6.42
CA TYR A 28 -3.44 -2.55 -5.51
C TYR A 28 -4.66 -1.81 -4.95
N THR A 29 -4.77 -1.78 -3.63
CA THR A 29 -5.87 -1.13 -2.92
C THR A 29 -5.36 -0.26 -1.78
N ILE A 30 -6.25 0.58 -1.26
CA ILE A 30 -6.04 1.35 -0.03
C ILE A 30 -6.65 0.61 1.18
N PRO A 31 -6.24 0.89 2.43
CA PRO A 31 -5.22 1.88 2.82
C PRO A 31 -3.78 1.47 2.46
N ALA A 32 -2.90 2.47 2.31
CA ALA A 32 -1.47 2.31 2.14
C ALA A 32 -0.74 3.49 2.79
N ILE A 33 0.35 3.23 3.52
CA ILE A 33 1.15 4.27 4.18
C ILE A 33 2.64 4.10 3.89
N VAL A 34 3.39 5.20 4.03
CA VAL A 34 4.84 5.18 4.17
C VAL A 34 5.14 5.66 5.58
N ASP A 35 5.90 4.88 6.33
CA ASP A 35 6.44 5.31 7.61
C ASP A 35 7.71 6.12 7.36
N ASP A 36 7.67 7.42 7.64
CA ASP A 36 8.80 8.33 7.41
C ASP A 36 10.01 8.04 8.32
N THR A 37 9.81 7.33 9.44
CA THR A 37 10.90 6.99 10.38
C THR A 37 11.74 5.82 9.88
N THR A 38 11.11 4.84 9.22
CA THR A 38 11.76 3.61 8.73
C THR A 38 11.91 3.58 7.21
N GLY A 39 11.15 4.41 6.49
CA GLY A 39 11.01 4.40 5.03
C GLY A 39 10.20 3.23 4.49
N VAL A 40 9.58 2.42 5.35
CA VAL A 40 8.81 1.23 4.94
C VAL A 40 7.45 1.65 4.37
N ALA A 41 7.09 1.06 3.23
CA ALA A 41 5.78 1.26 2.60
C ALA A 41 4.90 0.02 2.84
N LEU A 42 3.73 0.22 3.44
CA LEU A 42 2.81 -0.83 3.88
C LEU A 42 1.45 -0.70 3.20
N THR A 43 0.88 -1.84 2.81
CA THR A 43 -0.42 -1.94 2.14
C THR A 43 -1.36 -2.95 2.80
N GLU A 44 -0.84 -3.88 3.62
CA GLU A 44 -1.64 -4.80 4.42
C GLU A 44 -2.12 -4.08 5.70
N SER A 45 -3.43 -4.12 5.96
CA SER A 45 -4.03 -3.35 7.04
C SER A 45 -3.57 -3.82 8.42
N ALA A 46 -3.33 -5.12 8.59
CA ALA A 46 -2.78 -5.66 9.84
C ALA A 46 -1.38 -5.09 10.11
N ASP A 47 -0.50 -5.10 9.10
CA ASP A 47 0.87 -4.59 9.20
C ASP A 47 0.88 -3.08 9.45
N ILE A 48 -0.02 -2.34 8.81
CA ILE A 48 -0.19 -0.89 9.02
C ILE A 48 -0.51 -0.61 10.49
N VAL A 49 -1.49 -1.31 11.06
CA VAL A 49 -1.87 -1.11 12.47
C VAL A 49 -0.74 -1.50 13.40
N GLU A 50 -0.04 -2.60 13.12
CA GLU A 50 1.10 -3.03 13.92
C GLU A 50 2.24 -2.00 13.86
N ASN A 51 2.53 -1.42 12.69
CA ASN A 51 3.56 -0.40 12.54
C ASN A 51 3.19 0.88 13.29
N LEU A 52 1.96 1.37 13.13
CA LEU A 52 1.48 2.57 13.82
C LEU A 52 1.39 2.41 15.34
N HIS A 53 1.29 1.18 15.86
CA HIS A 53 1.34 0.94 17.29
C HIS A 53 2.76 0.98 17.87
N LYS A 54 3.78 0.68 17.04
CA LYS A 54 5.18 0.63 17.44
C LYS A 54 5.86 2.01 17.44
N THR A 55 5.33 2.96 16.68
CA THR A 55 5.81 4.34 16.55
C THR A 55 5.04 5.27 17.47
#